data_AF-A0A8S3GE21-F1
#
_entry.id   AF-A0A8S3GE21-F1
#
_cell.length_a   1.000
_cell.length_b   1.000
_cell.length_c   1.000
_cell.angle_alpha   90.00
_cell.angle_beta   90.00
_cell.angle_gamma   90.00
#
_symmetry.space_group_name_H-M   'P 1'
#
loop_
_entity.id
_entity.type
_entity.pdbx_description
1 polymer ?
#
loop_
_entity_poly.entity_id
_entity_poly.type
_entity_poly.pdbx_seq_one_letter_code
_entity_poly.pdbx_strand_id
1 'polypeptide(L)'
;SLITFDQEYQSENESLAYIVENDVIQSCLLERLKQFNIEPRLNSRVKSFENEENSIRIKLQDEKINLRTGLLIAADGYQSSIREMARIPTMQWNYDQFGIVA
;
A
#
# COMPACT_ATOMS: atom_id res chain seq x y z
N SER A 1 5.51 9.89 -25.31
CA SER A 1 4.13 10.37 -25.50
C SER A 1 3.80 11.38 -24.42
N LEU A 2 3.39 12.57 -24.81
CA LEU A 2 2.81 13.57 -23.91
C LEU A 2 1.44 13.04 -23.47
N ILE A 3 1.14 13.01 -22.17
CA ILE A 3 -0.20 12.70 -21.70
C ILE A 3 -1.03 13.97 -21.94
N THR A 4 -1.90 13.94 -22.96
CA THR A 4 -2.87 15.01 -23.21
C THR A 4 -4.18 14.64 -22.54
N PHE A 5 -4.57 15.39 -21.51
CA PHE A 5 -5.87 15.26 -20.87
C PHE A 5 -6.91 15.99 -21.74
N ASP A 6 -7.72 15.22 -22.46
CA ASP A 6 -8.79 15.74 -23.31
C ASP A 6 -10.07 15.86 -22.46
N GLN A 7 -10.29 17.02 -21.84
CA GLN A 7 -11.57 17.39 -21.23
C GLN A 7 -11.92 18.83 -21.62
N GLU A 8 -13.07 18.99 -22.28
CA GLU A 8 -13.77 20.28 -22.36
C GLU A 8 -14.19 20.69 -20.95
N TYR A 9 -13.47 21.65 -20.35
CA TYR A 9 -13.76 22.17 -19.03
C TYR A 9 -15.15 22.81 -18.99
N GLN A 10 -16.10 22.19 -18.29
CA GLN A 10 -17.37 22.79 -17.91
C GLN A 10 -17.29 23.31 -16.47
N SER A 11 -16.57 24.42 -16.25
CA SER A 11 -16.78 25.46 -15.22
C SER A 11 -15.45 26.15 -14.86
N GLU A 12 -15.46 27.48 -14.74
CA GLU A 12 -14.26 28.30 -14.47
C GLU A 12 -13.62 28.07 -13.07
N ASN A 13 -14.18 27.18 -12.24
CA ASN A 13 -13.83 27.05 -10.82
C ASN A 13 -13.45 25.63 -10.36
N GLU A 14 -13.31 24.64 -11.25
CA GLU A 14 -12.89 23.29 -10.86
C GLU A 14 -11.39 23.07 -11.14
N SER A 15 -10.61 22.85 -10.09
CA SER A 15 -9.20 22.46 -10.21
C SER A 15 -9.06 21.04 -10.76
N LEU A 16 -8.26 20.85 -11.81
CA LEU A 16 -7.99 19.54 -12.43
C LEU A 16 -7.28 18.57 -11.47
N ALA A 17 -6.38 19.09 -10.64
CA ALA A 17 -5.59 18.31 -9.70
C ALA A 17 -5.12 19.20 -8.53
N TYR A 18 -4.75 18.56 -7.43
CA TYR A 18 -4.15 19.21 -6.27
C TYR A 18 -2.76 18.62 -6.02
N ILE A 19 -1.78 19.50 -5.83
CA ILE A 19 -0.45 19.11 -5.37
C ILE A 19 -0.46 19.18 -3.85
N VAL A 20 -0.28 18.03 -3.20
CA VAL A 20 -0.29 17.90 -1.74
C VAL A 20 0.93 17.10 -1.32
N GLU A 21 1.59 17.54 -0.25
CA GLU A 21 2.68 16.81 0.36
C GLU A 21 2.21 15.42 0.81
N ASN A 22 3.01 14.38 0.53
CA ASN A 22 2.66 13.00 0.86
C ASN A 22 2.46 12.81 2.37
N ASP A 23 3.19 13.56 3.20
CA ASP A 23 3.06 13.50 4.67
C ASP A 23 1.71 14.02 5.14
N VAL A 24 1.16 15.04 4.48
CA VAL A 24 -0.20 15.55 4.75
C VAL A 24 -1.24 14.49 4.38
N ILE A 25 -1.09 13.83 3.22
CA ILE A 25 -1.97 12.75 2.78
C ILE A 25 -1.96 11.60 3.80
N GLN A 26 -0.78 11.12 4.18
CA GLN A 26 -0.63 10.03 5.14
C GLN A 26 -1.21 10.39 6.52
N SER A 27 -0.93 11.60 7.01
CA SER A 27 -1.43 12.07 8.30
C SER A 27 -2.96 12.10 8.32
N CYS A 28 -3.59 12.66 7.28
CA CYS A 28 -5.04 12.68 7.16
C CYS A 28 -5.66 11.29 7.11
N LEU A 29 -5.04 10.34 6.39
CA LEU A 29 -5.51 8.95 6.32
C LEU A 29 -5.41 8.26 7.69
N LEU A 30 -4.31 8.45 8.42
CA LEU A 30 -4.12 7.89 9.76
C LEU A 30 -5.11 8.47 10.77
N GLU A 31 -5.36 9.78 10.73
CA GLU A 31 -6.39 10.41 11.57
C GLU A 31 -7.79 9.88 11.25
N ARG A 32 -8.11 9.72 9.97
CA ARG A 32 -9.40 9.16 9.54
C ARG A 32 -9.55 7.70 9.96
N LEU A 33 -8.47 6.92 9.94
CA LEU A 33 -8.45 5.51 10.33
C LEU A 33 -8.85 5.30 11.80
N LYS A 34 -8.52 6.26 12.69
CA LYS A 34 -8.91 6.22 14.12
C LYS A 34 -10.43 6.21 14.33
N GLN A 35 -11.21 6.63 13.33
CA GLN A 35 -12.67 6.67 13.39
C GLN A 35 -13.31 5.33 12.99
N PHE A 36 -12.52 4.34 12.60
CA PHE A 36 -12.97 3.00 12.24
C PHE A 36 -12.48 1.96 13.24
N ASN A 37 -13.17 0.83 13.29
CA ASN A 37 -12.77 -0.31 14.13
C ASN A 37 -11.63 -1.11 13.47
N ILE A 38 -10.46 -0.49 13.36
CA ILE A 38 -9.24 -1.07 12.81
C ILE A 38 -8.18 -1.03 13.90
N GLU A 39 -7.47 -2.15 14.11
CA GLU A 39 -6.35 -2.24 15.05
C GLU A 39 -5.02 -2.14 14.29
N PRO A 40 -4.43 -0.95 14.12
CA PRO A 40 -3.13 -0.82 13.48
C PRO A 40 -2.03 -1.42 14.36
N ARG A 41 -1.19 -2.27 13.75
CA ARG A 41 -0.01 -2.85 14.41
C ARG A 41 1.25 -2.25 13.81
N LEU A 42 1.84 -1.29 14.52
CA LEU A 42 3.11 -0.69 14.13
C LEU A 42 4.27 -1.64 14.40
N ASN A 43 5.37 -1.48 13.66
CA ASN A 43 6.59 -2.27 13.81
C ASN A 43 6.38 -3.80 13.72
N SER A 44 5.31 -4.22 13.04
CA SER A 44 4.86 -5.61 12.97
C SER A 44 5.07 -6.16 11.56
N ARG A 45 6.30 -6.61 11.28
CA ARG A 45 6.65 -7.20 9.97
C ARG A 45 6.16 -8.65 9.90
N VAL A 46 5.56 -9.03 8.78
CA VAL A 46 5.23 -10.43 8.49
C VAL A 46 6.51 -11.21 8.20
N LYS A 47 6.73 -12.31 8.94
CA LYS A 47 7.84 -13.24 8.75
C LYS A 47 7.45 -14.36 7.78
N SER A 48 6.25 -14.90 7.94
CA SER A 48 5.69 -15.91 7.04
C SER A 48 4.17 -15.97 7.19
N PHE A 49 3.52 -16.62 6.23
CA PHE A 49 2.13 -17.01 6.36
C PHE A 49 1.90 -18.38 5.70
N GLU A 50 0.88 -19.09 6.17
CA GLU A 50 0.53 -20.44 5.73
C GLU A 50 -0.99 -20.49 5.52
N ASN A 51 -1.42 -20.97 4.35
CA ASN A 51 -2.84 -21.24 4.10
C ASN A 51 -3.25 -22.50 4.86
N GLU A 52 -4.37 -22.42 5.55
CA GLU A 52 -5.06 -23.53 6.20
C GLU A 52 -6.44 -23.71 5.56
N GLU A 53 -7.21 -24.69 6.01
CA GLU A 53 -8.48 -25.09 5.37
C GLU A 53 -9.48 -23.93 5.18
N ASN A 54 -9.63 -23.06 6.20
CA ASN A 54 -10.57 -21.94 6.18
C ASN A 54 -9.95 -20.61 6.66
N SER A 55 -8.62 -20.54 6.74
CA SER A 55 -7.91 -19.35 7.23
C SER A 55 -6.47 -19.28 6.75
N ILE A 56 -5.85 -18.13 6.95
CA ILE A 56 -4.44 -17.89 6.75
C ILE A 56 -3.82 -17.65 8.12
N ARG A 57 -2.84 -18.47 8.49
CA ARG A 57 -2.02 -18.26 9.68
C ARG A 57 -0.87 -17.33 9.33
N ILE A 58 -0.67 -16.29 10.12
CA ILE A 58 0.40 -15.29 9.92
C ILE A 58 1.33 -15.31 11.14
N LYS A 59 2.63 -15.37 10.87
CA LYS A 59 3.69 -15.22 11.88
C LYS A 59 4.36 -13.87 11.69
N LEU A 60 4.40 -13.07 12.76
CA LEU A 60 5.15 -11.81 12.80
C LEU A 60 6.61 -12.06 13.15
N GLN A 61 7.48 -11.10 12.83
CA GLN A 61 8.92 -11.20 13.05
C GLN A 61 9.31 -11.30 14.53
N ASP A 62 8.51 -10.74 15.44
CA ASP A 62 8.73 -10.87 16.88
C ASP A 62 8.36 -12.25 17.44
N GLU A 63 7.73 -13.11 16.62
CA GLU A 63 7.25 -14.47 16.90
C GLU A 63 6.34 -14.64 18.12
N LYS A 64 6.01 -13.56 18.82
CA LYS A 64 5.20 -13.58 20.05
C LYS A 64 3.72 -13.70 19.74
N ILE A 65 3.31 -13.25 18.55
CA ILE A 65 1.91 -13.14 18.18
C ILE A 65 1.64 -14.00 16.95
N ASN A 66 0.66 -14.90 17.08
CA ASN A 66 0.12 -15.67 15.96
C ASN A 66 -1.23 -15.05 15.57
N LEU A 67 -1.33 -14.59 14.31
CA LEU A 67 -2.56 -14.02 13.77
C LEU A 67 -3.22 -15.02 12.83
N ARG A 68 -4.55 -14.93 12.73
CA ARG A 68 -5.37 -15.69 11.77
C ARG A 68 -6.31 -14.73 11.07
N THR A 69 -6.47 -14.88 9.77
CA THR A 69 -7.39 -14.08 8.96
C THR A 69 -8.01 -14.92 7.86
N GLY A 70 -9.16 -14.52 7.32
CA GLY A 70 -9.72 -15.10 6.10
C GLY A 70 -9.11 -14.52 4.81
N LEU A 71 -8.54 -13.32 4.89
CA LEU A 71 -7.92 -12.62 3.76
C LEU A 71 -6.68 -11.86 4.22
N LEU A 72 -5.59 -12.01 3.47
CA LEU A 72 -4.36 -11.26 3.62
C LEU A 72 -4.17 -10.37 2.38
N ILE A 73 -4.08 -9.05 2.58
CA ILE A 73 -3.84 -8.07 1.52
C ILE A 73 -2.42 -7.55 1.65
N ALA A 74 -1.61 -7.71 0.60
CA ALA A 74 -0.25 -7.17 0.53
C ALA A 74 -0.28 -5.69 0.11
N ALA A 75 -0.11 -4.78 1.07
CA ALA A 75 -0.03 -3.34 0.87
C ALA A 75 1.32 -2.75 1.34
N ASP A 76 2.39 -3.55 1.29
CA ASP A 76 3.75 -3.24 1.78
C ASP A 76 4.67 -2.62 0.70
N GLY A 77 4.10 -1.99 -0.32
CA GLY A 77 4.82 -1.15 -1.29
C GLY A 77 5.44 -1.89 -2.48
N TYR A 78 6.28 -1.15 -3.23
CA TYR A 78 6.88 -1.63 -4.48
C TYR A 78 7.69 -2.91 -4.29
N GLN A 79 8.52 -2.98 -3.25
CA GLN A 79 9.31 -4.16 -2.89
C GLN A 79 8.57 -5.04 -1.85
N SER A 80 7.30 -5.35 -2.12
CA SER A 80 6.47 -6.18 -1.25
C SER A 80 7.11 -7.54 -0.94
N SER A 81 7.41 -7.74 0.33
CA SER A 81 7.90 -9.00 0.88
C SER A 81 6.81 -10.07 0.89
N ILE A 82 5.55 -9.67 1.14
CA ILE A 82 4.41 -10.60 1.17
C ILE A 82 4.15 -11.16 -0.23
N ARG A 83 4.23 -10.33 -1.26
CA ARG A 83 4.08 -10.75 -2.66
C ARG A 83 5.17 -11.73 -3.08
N GLU A 84 6.41 -11.50 -2.66
CA GLU A 84 7.52 -12.41 -2.90
C GLU A 84 7.30 -13.77 -2.21
N MET A 85 6.90 -13.77 -0.94
CA MET A 85 6.54 -15.00 -0.19
C MET A 85 5.40 -15.77 -0.87
N ALA A 86 4.43 -15.05 -1.44
CA ALA A 86 3.33 -15.62 -2.21
C ALA A 86 3.74 -16.14 -3.60
N ARG A 87 5.00 -15.92 -4.03
CA ARG A 87 5.53 -16.27 -5.36
C ARG A 87 4.72 -15.67 -6.51
N ILE A 88 4.18 -14.47 -6.31
CA ILE A 88 3.41 -13.77 -7.34
C ILE A 88 4.41 -13.02 -8.25
N PRO A 89 4.48 -13.35 -9.55
CA PRO A 89 5.42 -12.71 -10.46
C PRO A 89 5.03 -11.26 -10.74
N THR A 90 6.04 -10.42 -10.97
CA THR A 90 5.86 -9.01 -11.38
C THR A 90 6.57 -8.74 -12.68
N MET A 91 5.96 -7.94 -13.55
CA MET A 91 6.64 -7.33 -14.68
C MET A 91 7.18 -5.96 -14.27
N GLN A 92 8.47 -5.73 -14.52
CA GLN A 92 9.15 -4.47 -14.21
C GLN A 92 9.66 -3.86 -15.51
N TRP A 93 9.50 -2.54 -15.62
CA TRP A 93 10.12 -1.75 -16.67
C TRP A 93 11.21 -0.89 -16.05
N ASN A 94 12.44 -1.10 -16.49
CA ASN A 94 13.55 -0.25 -16.11
C ASN A 94 13.52 0.98 -17.00
N TYR A 95 13.33 2.14 -16.37
CA TYR A 95 13.55 3.42 -17.04
C TYR A 95 15.03 3.76 -16.93
N ASP A 96 15.66 4.19 -18.03
CA ASP A 96 17.06 4.65 -18.03
C ASP A 96 17.19 6.07 -17.43
N GLN A 97 16.37 6.38 -16.42
CA GLN A 97 16.27 7.66 -15.75
C GLN A 97 16.28 7.46 -14.24
N PHE A 98 16.96 8.35 -13.53
CA PHE A 98 17.01 8.37 -12.07
C PHE A 98 16.44 9.68 -11.56
N GLY A 99 15.50 9.59 -10.62
CA GLY A 99 15.08 10.72 -9.80
C GLY A 99 15.83 10.72 -8.48
N ILE A 100 16.41 11.84 -8.09
CA ILE A 100 17.02 12.03 -6.77
C ILE A 100 16.06 12.91 -5.96
N VAL A 101 15.74 12.48 -4.74
CA VAL A 101 14.94 13.22 -3.77
C VAL A 101 15.82 13.44 -2.54
N ALA A 102 15.83 14.66 -1.99
CA ALA A 102 16.65 15.07 -0.84
C ALA A 102 15.77 15.52 0.33
#